data_AF-A0A349E315-F1
#
_entry.id   AF-A0A349E315-F1
#
_cell.length_a   1.000
_cell.length_b   1.000
_cell.length_c   1.000
_cell.angle_alpha   90.00
_cell.angle_beta   90.00
_cell.angle_gamma   90.00
#
_symmetry.space_group_name_H-M   'P 1'
#
loop_
_entity.id
_entity.type
_entity.pdbx_description
1 polymer ?
#
loop_
_entity_poly.entity_id
_entity_poly.type
_entity_poly.pdbx_seq_one_letter_code
_entity_poly.pdbx_strand_id
1 'polypeptide(L)' 'MKKFKIQNQSIQKLSRKDQQNILGGRPELFFCQYGCHASFIGDGDECIVPTLDGTVCRGIIQNNLCCIS' A
#
# COMPACT_ATOMS: atom_id res chain seq x y z
N MET A 1 2.68 6.54 37.46
CA MET A 1 3.08 6.18 36.08
C MET A 1 3.56 7.44 35.37
N LYS A 2 4.84 7.52 34.97
CA LYS A 2 5.38 8.70 34.26
C LYS A 2 4.90 8.66 32.80
N LYS A 3 4.12 9.67 32.39
CA LYS A 3 3.67 9.85 31.00
C LYS A 3 4.86 10.34 30.17
N PHE A 4 5.35 9.51 29.24
CA PHE A 4 6.33 9.97 28.25
C PHE A 4 5.62 10.89 27.25
N LYS A 5 5.94 12.19 27.30
CA LYS A 5 5.58 13.12 26.23
C LYS A 5 6.58 12.91 25.10
N ILE A 6 6.11 12.44 23.95
CA ILE A 6 6.91 12.42 22.72
C ILE A 6 7.08 13.88 22.28
N GLN A 7 8.11 14.54 22.79
CA GLN A 7 8.50 15.88 22.38
C GLN A 7 9.27 15.76 21.07
N ASN A 8 8.76 16.40 20.01
CA ASN A 8 9.51 16.79 18.81
C ASN A 8 10.47 15.73 18.25
N GLN A 9 10.04 14.48 18.15
CA GLN A 9 10.62 13.64 17.11
C GLN A 9 10.00 14.15 15.82
N SER A 10 10.82 14.74 14.95
CA SER A 10 10.50 14.88 13.54
C SER A 10 10.03 13.51 13.07
N ILE A 11 8.72 13.28 13.05
CA ILE A 11 8.14 12.03 12.56
C ILE A 11 8.49 12.06 11.08
N GLN A 12 9.65 11.50 10.74
CA GLN A 12 10.09 11.37 9.37
C GLN A 12 9.05 10.47 8.74
N LYS A 13 8.16 11.09 7.97
CA LYS A 13 7.13 10.39 7.23
C LYS A 13 7.88 9.52 6.22
N LEU A 14 8.02 8.25 6.56
CA LEU A 14 8.66 7.26 5.72
C LEU A 14 8.03 7.33 4.33
N SER A 15 8.87 7.21 3.30
CA SER A 15 8.35 7.08 1.94
C SER A 15 7.48 5.83 1.86
N ARG A 16 6.49 5.78 0.95
CA ARG A 16 5.62 4.60 0.79
C ARG A 16 6.43 3.32 0.56
N LYS A 17 7.55 3.44 -0.18
CA LYS A 17 8.50 2.36 -0.43
C LYS A 17 9.16 1.87 0.86
N ASP A 18 9.59 2.79 1.73
CA ASP A 18 10.21 2.43 3.00
C ASP A 18 9.19 1.83 3.99
N GLN A 19 7.95 2.32 3.97
CA GLN A 19 6.86 1.72 4.75
C GLN A 19 6.58 0.27 4.33
N GLN A 20 6.56 -0.01 3.02
CA GLN A 20 6.40 -1.37 2.48
C GLN A 20 7.55 -2.30 2.90
N ASN A 21 8.78 -1.78 2.92
CA ASN A 21 9.97 -2.54 3.32
C ASN A 21 10.02 -2.82 4.83
N ILE A 22 9.60 -1.87 5.68
CA ILE A 22 9.67 -1.99 7.15
C ILE A 22 8.58 -2.91 7.69
N LEU A 23 7.37 -2.88 7.12
CA LEU A 23 6.24 -3.66 7.63
C LEU A 23 6.31 -5.16 7.26
N GLY A 24 7.35 -5.61 6.56
CA GLY A 24 7.39 -7.00 6.08
C GLY A 24 6.16 -7.36 5.25
N GLY A 25 5.54 -6.36 4.62
CA GLY A 25 4.25 -6.45 3.95
C GLY A 25 4.37 -7.18 2.63
N ARG A 26 4.69 -8.48 2.67
CA ARG A 26 4.26 -9.38 1.61
C ARG A 26 2.73 -9.33 1.64
N PRO A 27 2.07 -8.74 0.63
CA PRO A 27 0.62 -8.74 0.61
C PRO A 27 0.16 -10.21 0.69
N GLU A 28 -0.94 -10.44 1.42
CA GLU A 28 -1.65 -11.72 1.36
C GLU A 28 -1.78 -12.13 -0.11
N LEU A 29 -1.55 -13.41 -0.40
CA LEU A 29 -1.60 -14.02 -1.73
C LEU A 29 -2.96 -13.77 -2.39
N PHE A 30 -3.13 -12.60 -2.99
CA PHE A 30 -4.33 -12.21 -3.70
C PHE A 30 -4.18 -12.61 -5.17
N PHE A 31 -4.86 -13.68 -5.56
CA PHE A 31 -5.34 -13.80 -6.93
C PHE A 31 -6.38 -12.69 -7.11
N CYS A 32 -6.35 -11.94 -8.22
CA CYS A 32 -7.22 -10.79 -8.48
C CYS A 32 -8.68 -11.02 -8.03
N GLN A 33 -8.99 -10.70 -6.78
CA GLN A 33 -10.34 -10.71 -6.25
C GLN A 33 -10.82 -9.27 -6.33
N TYR A 34 -12.04 -9.08 -6.84
CA TYR A 34 -12.70 -7.79 -6.89
C TYR A 34 -12.57 -7.07 -5.53
N GLY A 35 -12.16 -5.80 -5.54
CA GLY A 35 -11.87 -5.09 -4.30
C GLY A 35 -10.84 -3.97 -4.46
N CYS A 36 -10.60 -3.25 -3.37
CA CYS A 36 -9.69 -2.11 -3.33
C CYS A 36 -8.43 -2.43 -2.51
N HIS A 37 -7.26 -2.25 -3.13
CA HIS A 37 -5.97 -2.60 -2.58
C HIS A 37 -5.12 -1.36 -2.27
N ALA A 38 -4.47 -1.34 -1.11
CA ALA A 38 -3.58 -0.24 -0.71
C ALA A 38 -2.17 -0.37 -1.30
N SER A 39 -1.75 -1.57 -1.68
CA SER A 39 -0.46 -1.85 -2.31
C SER A 39 -0.63 -2.00 -3.81
N PHE A 40 -0.34 -0.94 -4.55
CA PHE A 40 -0.43 -0.91 -6.01
C PHE A 40 0.66 -0.01 -6.60
N ILE A 41 0.89 -0.19 -7.90
CA ILE A 41 1.72 0.66 -8.75
C ILE A 41 0.75 1.38 -9.69
N GLY A 42 0.73 2.70 -9.68
CA GLY A 42 -0.18 3.45 -10.56
C GLY A 42 0.37 4.81 -10.94
N ASP A 43 -0.13 5.32 -12.05
CA ASP A 43 0.14 6.65 -12.58
C ASP A 43 -1.19 7.25 -13.08
N GLY A 44 -1.51 8.48 -12.67
CA GLY A 44 -2.81 9.10 -12.93
C GLY A 44 -3.97 8.37 -12.24
N ASP A 45 -4.94 7.92 -13.04
CA ASP A 45 -6.16 7.25 -12.58
C ASP A 45 -6.08 5.71 -12.66
N GLU A 46 -5.05 5.18 -13.33
CA GLU A 46 -4.87 3.74 -13.52
C GLU A 46 -3.90 3.18 -12.48
N CYS A 47 -4.16 1.94 -12.07
CA CYS A 47 -3.30 1.22 -11.15
C CYS A 47 -3.20 -0.27 -11.47
N ILE A 48 -2.13 -0.85 -10.97
CA ILE A 48 -1.74 -2.23 -11.15
C ILE A 48 -1.41 -2.82 -9.78
N VAL A 49 -2.04 -3.94 -9.45
CA VAL A 49 -1.71 -4.75 -8.28
C VAL A 49 -0.91 -5.95 -8.77
N PRO A 50 0.41 -6.03 -8.47
CA PRO A 50 1.19 -7.21 -8.79
C PRO A 50 0.82 -8.35 -7.84
N THR A 51 0.55 -9.52 -8.40
CA THR A 51 0.25 -10.75 -7.63
C THR A 51 1.51 -11.61 -7.50
N LEU A 52 1.44 -12.64 -6.66
CA LEU A 52 2.58 -13.51 -6.37
C LEU A 52 2.86 -14.57 -7.45
N ASP A 53 1.90 -14.85 -8.33
CA ASP A 53 2.08 -15.69 -9.52
C ASP A 53 2.62 -14.90 -10.73
N GLY A 54 2.89 -13.60 -10.56
CA GLY A 54 3.38 -12.72 -11.62
C GLY A 54 2.28 -12.19 -12.55
N THR A 55 1.01 -12.46 -12.26
CA THR A 55 -0.08 -11.76 -12.92
C THR A 55 -0.19 -10.32 -12.43
N VAL A 56 -0.88 -9.48 -13.22
CA VAL A 56 -1.05 -8.06 -12.94
C VAL A 56 -2.52 -7.74 -13.07
N CYS A 57 -3.14 -7.41 -11.94
CA CYS A 57 -4.51 -6.96 -11.91
C CYS A 57 -4.54 -5.46 -12.19
N ARG A 58 -5.34 -5.03 -13.15
CA ARG A 58 -5.51 -3.61 -13.47
C ARG A 58 -6.79 -3.10 -12.83
N GLY A 59 -6.75 -1.87 -12.36
CA GLY A 59 -7.90 -1.21 -11.76
C GLY A 59 -7.77 0.30 -11.91
N ILE A 60 -8.64 0.99 -11.19
CA ILE A 60 -8.67 2.44 -11.12
C ILE A 60 -8.38 2.92 -9.70
N ILE A 61 -7.68 4.04 -9.58
CA ILE A 61 -7.36 4.64 -8.29
C ILE A 61 -8.60 5.38 -7.78
N GLN A 62 -9.17 4.89 -6.69
CA GLN A 62 -10.25 5.55 -5.96
C GLN A 62 -9.87 5.70 -4.50
N ASN A 63 -10.02 6.90 -3.95
CA ASN A 63 -9.67 7.20 -2.55
C ASN A 63 -8.25 6.74 -2.16
N ASN A 64 -7.31 6.87 -3.10
CA ASN A 64 -5.91 6.44 -2.92
C ASN A 64 -5.75 4.92 -2.68
N LEU A 65 -6.70 4.12 -3.17
CA LEU A 65 -6.66 2.66 -3.26
C LEU A 65 -6.83 2.23 -4.72
N CYS A 66 -6.22 1.12 -5.11
CA CYS A 66 -6.44 0.53 -6.43
C CYS A 66 -7.64 -0.41 -6.40
N CYS A 67 -8.74 0.01 -7.00
CA CYS A 67 -9.97 -0.77 -7.05
C CYS A 67 -10.04 -1.55 -8.37
N ILE A 68 -10.02 -2.87 -8.25
CA ILE A 68 -10.17 -3.82 -9.36
C ILE A 68 -11.65 -4.20 -9.43
N SER A 69 -12.25 -3.95 -10.60
CA SER A 69 -13.67 -4.19 -10.90
C SER A 69 -13.88 -5.31 -11.90
#